data_AF-A0A0F5LF49-F1
#
_entry.id   AF-A0A0F5LF49-F1
#
_cell.length_a   1.000
_cell.length_b   1.000
_cell.length_c   1.000
_cell.angle_alpha   90.00
_cell.angle_beta   90.00
_cell.angle_gamma   90.00
#
_symmetry.space_group_name_H-M   'P 1'
#
loop_
_entity.id
_entity.type
_entity.pdbx_description
1 polymer ?
#
loop_
_entity_poly.entity_id
_entity_poly.type
_entity_poly.pdbx_seq_one_letter_code
_entity_poly.pdbx_strand_id
1 'polypeptide(L)' 'MAEKFALLAIRKGEVRGMCGIVEDAALKECVSEWALDPTVDCMIRVPIEIARKSFDATEQQVREWLKEMADAPA' A
#
# COMPACT_ATOMS: atom_id res chain seq x y z
N MET A 1 8.20 -0.75 -19.13
CA MET A 1 8.59 -1.31 -17.82
C MET A 1 7.31 -1.63 -17.07
N ALA A 2 7.17 -2.80 -16.46
CA ALA A 2 6.05 -3.05 -15.57
C ALA A 2 6.18 -2.09 -14.37
N GLU A 3 5.18 -1.23 -14.17
CA GLU A 3 5.14 -0.35 -13.00
C GLU A 3 5.09 -1.20 -11.74
N LYS A 4 6.04 -0.95 -10.82
CA LYS A 4 6.14 -1.68 -9.56
C LYS A 4 5.26 -1.00 -8.51
N PHE A 5 4.32 -1.77 -7.96
CA PHE A 5 3.45 -1.30 -6.89
C PHE A 5 3.73 -2.06 -5.60
N ALA A 6 3.17 -1.60 -4.50
CA ALA A 6 3.07 -2.36 -3.27
C ALA A 6 1.64 -2.30 -2.75
N LEU A 7 1.26 -3.31 -1.98
CA LEU A 7 0.06 -3.30 -1.17
C LEU A 7 0.46 -3.07 0.29
N LEU A 8 -0.16 -2.09 0.92
CA LEU A 8 -0.01 -1.80 2.34
C LEU A 8 -1.23 -2.32 3.10
N ALA A 9 -0.98 -3.02 4.21
CA ALA A 9 -2.01 -3.39 5.18
C ALA A 9 -2.06 -2.35 6.29
N ILE A 10 -3.24 -1.77 6.51
CA ILE A 10 -3.50 -0.77 7.54
C ILE A 10 -4.16 -1.45 8.73
N ARG A 11 -3.66 -1.16 9.93
CA ARG A 11 -4.23 -1.62 11.20
C ARG A 11 -4.15 -0.49 12.21
N LYS A 12 -5.29 -0.19 12.84
CA LYS A 12 -5.52 0.95 13.73
C LYS A 12 -5.05 2.29 13.13
N GLY A 13 -5.21 2.46 11.82
CA GLY A 13 -4.79 3.66 11.09
C GLY A 13 -3.27 3.75 10.82
N GLU A 14 -2.51 2.69 11.06
CA GLU A 14 -1.06 2.63 10.82
C GLU A 14 -0.70 1.53 9.82
N VAL A 15 0.36 1.75 9.05
CA VAL A 15 0.92 0.72 8.16
C VAL A 15 1.58 -0.37 8.99
N ARG A 16 1.06 -1.60 8.92
CA ARG A 16 1.58 -2.76 9.67
C ARG A 16 2.04 -3.91 8.78
N GLY A 17 1.70 -3.89 7.50
CA GLY A 17 2.18 -4.85 6.51
C GLY A 17 2.47 -4.19 5.18
N MET A 18 3.47 -4.71 4.46
CA MET A 18 3.84 -4.25 3.12
C MET A 18 4.21 -5.46 2.27
N CYS A 19 3.56 -5.58 1.11
CA CYS A 19 3.79 -6.63 0.11
C CYS A 19 4.18 -5.93 -1.19
N GLY A 20 5.43 -6.11 -1.64
CA GLY A 20 5.89 -5.59 -2.93
C GLY A 20 5.27 -6.42 -4.06
N ILE A 21 4.51 -5.78 -4.94
CA ILE A 21 3.78 -6.43 -6.03
C ILE A 21 4.56 -6.24 -7.34
N VAL A 22 5.10 -7.35 -7.84
CA VAL A 22 5.81 -7.38 -9.13
C VAL A 22 4.90 -7.96 -10.23
N GLU A 23 3.91 -8.78 -9.86
CA GLU A 23 2.96 -9.45 -10.76
C GLU A 23 1.55 -9.49 -10.14
N ASP A 24 0.50 -9.45 -10.98
CA ASP A 24 -0.91 -9.44 -10.52
C ASP A 24 -1.31 -10.70 -9.72
N ALA A 25 -0.65 -11.84 -9.94
CA ALA A 25 -0.91 -13.07 -9.19
C ALA A 25 -0.58 -12.89 -7.70
N ALA A 26 0.59 -12.32 -7.40
CA ALA A 26 1.02 -12.03 -6.03
C ALA A 26 0.09 -11.02 -5.33
N LEU A 27 -0.52 -10.10 -6.09
CA LEU A 27 -1.51 -9.18 -5.54
C LEU A 27 -2.76 -9.92 -5.05
N LYS A 28 -3.29 -10.88 -5.83
CA LYS A 28 -4.48 -11.64 -5.45
C LYS A 28 -4.25 -12.47 -4.19
N GLU A 29 -3.08 -13.07 -4.06
CA GLU A 29 -2.71 -13.84 -2.87
C GLU A 29 -2.59 -12.92 -1.63
N CYS A 30 -1.82 -11.83 -1.72
CA CYS A 30 -1.68 -10.86 -0.61
C CYS A 30 -3.05 -10.26 -0.20
N VAL A 31 -3.92 -9.93 -1.16
CA VAL A 31 -5.29 -9.45 -0.85
C VAL A 31 -6.12 -10.53 -0.17
N SER A 32 -6.07 -11.77 -0.63
CA SER A 32 -6.87 -12.86 -0.06
C SER A 32 -6.46 -13.17 1.38
N GLU A 33 -5.15 -13.14 1.66
CA GLU A 33 -4.62 -13.36 3.01
C GLU A 33 -5.08 -12.25 3.97
N TRP A 34 -4.86 -10.98 3.59
CA TRP A 34 -5.13 -9.85 4.48
C TRP A 34 -6.61 -9.49 4.58
N ALA A 35 -7.43 -9.81 3.57
CA ALA A 35 -8.88 -9.66 3.66
C ALA A 35 -9.50 -10.61 4.70
N LEU A 36 -8.83 -11.71 5.02
CA LEU A 36 -9.25 -12.67 6.05
C LEU A 36 -8.69 -12.34 7.44
N ASP A 37 -7.72 -11.43 7.54
CA ASP A 37 -7.15 -10.99 8.82
C ASP A 37 -8.07 -9.93 9.46
N PRO A 38 -8.74 -10.24 10.58
CA PRO A 38 -9.65 -9.30 11.24
C PRO A 38 -8.94 -8.10 11.87
N THR A 39 -7.60 -8.10 11.89
CA THR A 39 -6.81 -7.00 12.40
C THR A 39 -6.45 -5.98 11.33
N VAL A 40 -6.69 -6.27 10.06
CA VAL A 40 -6.51 -5.34 8.95
C VAL A 40 -7.79 -4.53 8.77
N ASP A 41 -7.70 -3.22 8.95
CA ASP A 41 -8.84 -2.31 8.76
C ASP A 41 -9.06 -2.04 7.27
N CYS A 42 -7.98 -1.83 6.52
CA CYS A 42 -8.03 -1.64 5.07
C CYS A 42 -6.69 -1.96 4.40
N MET A 43 -6.72 -2.02 3.08
CA MET A 43 -5.53 -2.21 2.24
C MET A 43 -5.43 -1.06 1.24
N ILE A 44 -4.22 -0.54 1.03
CA ILE A 44 -3.97 0.56 0.10
C ILE A 44 -2.91 0.12 -0.91
N ARG A 45 -3.25 0.19 -2.20
CA ARG A 45 -2.29 0.02 -3.29
C ARG A 45 -1.54 1.33 -3.50
N VAL A 46 -0.21 1.26 -3.49
CA VAL A 46 0.66 2.44 -3.64
C VAL A 46 1.78 2.16 -4.65
N PRO A 47 2.33 3.20 -5.31
CA PRO A 47 3.60 3.10 -6.01
C PRO A 47 4.73 2.65 -5.06
N ILE A 48 5.74 1.95 -5.60
CA ILE A 48 6.87 1.45 -4.79
C ILE A 48 7.64 2.57 -4.07
N GLU A 49 7.65 3.79 -4.61
CA GLU A 49 8.30 4.96 -4.01
C GLU A 49 7.62 5.40 -2.72
N ILE A 50 6.29 5.37 -2.69
CA ILE A 50 5.51 5.64 -1.48
C ILE A 50 5.73 4.50 -0.48
N ALA A 51 5.66 3.25 -0.94
CA ALA A 51 5.83 2.07 -0.09
C ALA A 51 7.14 2.12 0.73
N ARG A 52 8.26 2.50 0.08
CA ARG A 52 9.59 2.61 0.71
C ARG A 52 9.65 3.56 1.91
N LYS A 53 8.84 4.61 1.92
CA LYS A 53 8.77 5.59 3.03
C LYS A 53 7.57 5.39 3.94
N SER A 54 6.76 4.36 3.70
CA SER A 54 5.52 4.09 4.43
C SER A 54 5.72 3.25 5.69
N PHE A 55 6.94 2.82 5.99
CA PHE A 55 7.24 2.11 7.23
C PHE A 55 7.01 3.05 8.43
N ASP A 56 6.20 2.62 9.39
CA ASP A 56 5.69 3.42 10.52
C ASP A 56 4.86 4.67 10.14
N ALA A 57 4.40 4.75 8.88
CA ALA A 57 3.50 5.81 8.45
C ALA A 57 2.05 5.53 8.89
N THR A 58 1.30 6.60 9.09
CA THR A 58 -0.15 6.52 9.26
C THR A 58 -0.85 6.42 7.91
N GLU A 59 -2.07 5.88 7.91
CA GLU A 59 -2.95 5.84 6.75
C GLU A 59 -3.12 7.23 6.12
N GLN A 60 -3.28 8.26 6.96
CA GLN A 60 -3.45 9.63 6.50
C GLN A 60 -2.22 10.14 5.75
N GLN A 61 -1.02 9.92 6.27
CA GLN A 61 0.22 10.31 5.59
C GLN A 61 0.38 9.62 4.24
N VAL A 62 0.05 8.33 4.17
CA VAL A 62 0.08 7.57 2.90
C VAL A 62 -0.89 8.18 1.89
N ARG A 63 -2.11 8.53 2.31
CA ARG A 63 -3.11 9.17 1.44
C ARG A 63 -2.69 10.55 0.98
N GLU A 64 -2.06 11.33 1.85
CA GLU A 64 -1.51 12.64 1.51
C GLU A 64 -0.41 12.50 0.43
N TRP A 65 0.53 11.57 0.60
CA TRP A 65 1.58 11.33 -0.40
C TRP A 65 1.02 10.87 -1.75
N LEU A 66 -0.02 10.03 -1.76
CA LEU A 66 -0.70 9.63 -2.99
C LEU A 66 -1.31 10.82 -3.71
N LYS A 67 -1.91 11.74 -2.96
CA LYS A 67 -2.50 12.96 -3.50
C LYS A 67 -1.43 13.88 -4.09
N GLU A 68 -0.35 14.13 -3.35
CA GLU A 68 0.78 14.94 -3.83
C GLU A 68 1.39 14.40 -5.13
N MET A 69 1.49 13.07 -5.28
CA MET A 69 1.96 12.45 -6.52
C MET A 69 0.98 12.62 -7.68
N ALA A 70 -0.33 12.55 -7.43
CA ALA A 70 -1.35 12.76 -8.45
C ALA A 70 -1.44 14.23 -8.90
N ASP A 71 -1.15 15.16 -7.99
CA ASP A 71 -1.17 16.61 -8.22
C ASP A 71 0.15 17.16 -8.82
N ALA A 72 1.22 16.34 -8.90
CA ALA A 72 2.49 16.77 -9.48
C ALA A 72 2.35 16.97 -11.01
N PRO A 73 2.79 18.12 -11.57
CA PRO A 73 2.77 18.33 -13.02
C PRO A 73 3.68 17.32 -13.72
N ALA A 74 3.15 16.70 -14.77
CA ALA A 74 3.81 15.69 -15.60
C ALA A 74 5.03 16.23 -16.37
#